data_AF-A0A3B0SP44-F1
#
_entry.id   AF-A0A3B0SP44-F1
#
_cell.length_a   1.000
_cell.length_b   1.000
_cell.length_c   1.000
_cell.angle_alpha   90.00
_cell.angle_beta   90.00
_cell.angle_gamma   90.00
#
_symmetry.space_group_name_H-M   'P 1'
#
loop_
_entity.id
_entity.type
_entity.pdbx_description
1 polymer ?
#
loop_
_entity_poly.entity_id
_entity_poly.type
_entity_poly.pdbx_seq_one_letter_code
_entity_poly.pdbx_strand_id
1 'polypeptide(L)'
;MTVLLDDTCTLLGELIGFPTVTSDSNLEMIAHLAGRLEHVGARVDVHLDETGKKANLFAALGPEDVDGGIVLSGHTDVVPVTEQIWASDPFDLARRDGRLYGRGTCNMKGFIAAAVTMAPILVQRVRDRPLHFAFTYDEETGCFGAQALVQTLKAQGLRPGCGHYRRAHRYAHHRGP
;
A
#
# COMPACT_ATOMS: atom_id res chain seq x y z
N MET A 1 -14.49 -4.02 -17.55
CA MET A 1 -13.13 -4.48 -17.17
C MET A 1 -12.04 -3.51 -17.64
N THR A 2 -12.15 -2.90 -18.83
CA THR A 2 -11.15 -1.95 -19.35
C THR A 2 -10.98 -0.69 -18.48
N VAL A 3 -12.09 -0.08 -18.03
CA VAL A 3 -12.07 1.14 -17.20
C VAL A 3 -11.25 0.96 -15.91
N LEU A 4 -11.43 -0.16 -15.20
CA LEU A 4 -10.72 -0.42 -13.95
C LEU A 4 -9.20 -0.58 -14.16
N LEU A 5 -8.80 -1.18 -15.28
CA LEU A 5 -7.38 -1.31 -15.63
C LEU A 5 -6.79 0.07 -15.96
N ASP A 6 -7.51 0.90 -16.71
CA ASP A 6 -7.08 2.25 -17.05
C ASP A 6 -6.98 3.14 -15.80
N ASP A 7 -7.94 3.05 -14.88
CA ASP A 7 -7.93 3.75 -13.58
C ASP A 7 -6.76 3.29 -12.72
N THR A 8 -6.45 1.98 -12.74
CA THR A 8 -5.30 1.42 -12.02
C THR A 8 -3.99 1.93 -12.61
N CYS A 9 -3.88 2.00 -13.94
CA CYS A 9 -2.69 2.53 -14.60
C CYS A 9 -2.53 4.03 -14.35
N THR A 10 -3.64 4.78 -14.31
CA THR A 10 -3.65 6.21 -13.98
C THR A 10 -3.16 6.44 -12.56
N LEU A 11 -3.74 5.74 -11.58
CA LEU A 11 -3.30 5.83 -10.19
C LEU A 11 -1.84 5.39 -10.05
N LEU A 12 -1.42 4.30 -10.71
CA LEU A 12 -0.03 3.89 -10.72
C LEU A 12 0.89 5.01 -11.24
N GLY A 13 0.51 5.73 -12.29
CA GLY A 13 1.25 6.87 -12.80
C GLY A 13 1.45 7.95 -11.74
N GLU A 14 0.37 8.33 -11.07
CA GLU A 14 0.42 9.26 -9.93
C GLU A 14 1.35 8.75 -8.82
N LEU A 15 1.26 7.47 -8.45
CA LEU A 15 2.08 6.88 -7.39
C LEU A 15 3.57 6.85 -7.75
N ILE A 16 3.91 6.59 -9.02
CA ILE A 16 5.29 6.62 -9.51
C ILE A 16 5.86 8.04 -9.50
N GLY A 17 5.01 9.05 -9.76
CA GLY A 17 5.35 10.47 -9.69
C GLY A 17 5.81 10.95 -8.31
N PHE A 18 5.47 10.24 -7.23
CA PHE A 18 6.03 10.52 -5.90
C PHE A 18 7.37 9.80 -5.72
N PRO A 19 8.51 10.52 -5.64
CA PRO A 19 9.83 9.91 -5.48
C PRO A 19 10.07 9.49 -4.02
N THR A 20 9.34 8.50 -3.55
CA THR A 20 9.40 7.96 -2.18
C THR A 20 10.62 7.05 -1.97
N VAL A 21 11.81 7.53 -2.36
CA VAL A 21 13.05 6.80 -2.12
C VAL A 21 13.22 6.60 -0.61
N THR A 22 13.74 5.47 -0.15
CA THR A 22 13.80 5.13 1.28
C THR A 22 14.49 6.19 2.16
N SER A 23 15.35 7.06 1.63
CA SER A 23 15.95 8.20 2.36
C SER A 23 14.98 9.38 2.58
N ASP A 24 13.92 9.44 1.79
CA ASP A 24 13.08 10.62 1.60
C ASP A 24 11.70 10.44 2.26
N SER A 25 10.89 11.49 2.19
CA SER A 25 9.54 11.47 2.76
C SER A 25 8.56 10.69 1.87
N ASN A 26 7.60 10.00 2.50
CA ASN A 26 6.46 9.39 1.80
C ASN A 26 5.12 10.11 2.10
N LEU A 27 5.14 11.24 2.80
CA LEU A 27 3.93 11.87 3.34
C LEU A 27 2.95 12.31 2.26
N GLU A 28 3.42 12.87 1.15
CA GLU A 28 2.55 13.31 0.06
C GLU A 28 1.80 12.13 -0.58
N MET A 29 2.52 11.02 -0.81
CA MET A 29 1.91 9.80 -1.32
C MET A 29 0.91 9.22 -0.31
N ILE A 30 1.24 9.21 0.98
CA ILE A 30 0.34 8.74 2.04
C ILE A 30 -0.92 9.60 2.11
N ALA A 31 -0.79 10.93 2.08
CA ALA A 31 -1.92 11.84 2.08
C ALA A 31 -2.83 11.63 0.86
N HIS A 32 -2.25 11.41 -0.31
CA HIS A 32 -3.00 11.10 -1.53
C HIS A 32 -3.80 9.80 -1.42
N LEU A 33 -3.18 8.74 -0.89
CA LEU A 33 -3.84 7.45 -0.66
C LEU A 33 -4.92 7.54 0.42
N ALA A 34 -4.66 8.28 1.50
CA ALA A 34 -5.61 8.54 2.58
C ALA A 34 -6.87 9.21 2.04
N GLY A 35 -6.72 10.33 1.32
CA GLY A 35 -7.85 11.06 0.75
C GLY A 35 -8.70 10.20 -0.21
N ARG A 36 -8.07 9.33 -1.02
CA ARG A 36 -8.80 8.40 -1.90
C ARG A 36 -9.59 7.35 -1.11
N LEU A 37 -9.04 6.82 -0.03
CA LEU A 37 -9.69 5.82 0.82
C LEU A 37 -10.79 6.45 1.68
N GLU A 38 -10.57 7.63 2.23
CA GLU A 38 -11.58 8.40 2.97
C GLU A 38 -12.78 8.75 2.07
N HIS A 39 -12.52 9.14 0.81
CA HIS A 39 -13.58 9.49 -0.14
C HIS A 39 -14.55 8.34 -0.42
N VAL A 40 -14.09 7.08 -0.31
CA VAL A 40 -14.95 5.90 -0.47
C VAL A 40 -15.57 5.43 0.84
N GLY A 41 -15.36 6.15 1.94
CA GLY A 41 -15.90 5.86 3.26
C GLY A 41 -15.04 4.92 4.11
N ALA A 42 -13.74 4.77 3.80
CA ALA A 42 -12.83 4.08 4.71
C ALA A 42 -12.54 4.95 5.93
N ARG A 43 -12.45 4.32 7.09
CA ARG A 43 -11.80 4.93 8.26
C ARG A 43 -10.29 4.88 8.04
N VAL A 44 -9.60 6.01 8.14
CA VAL A 44 -8.17 6.11 7.86
C VAL A 44 -7.43 6.65 9.08
N ASP A 45 -6.35 5.97 9.43
CA ASP A 45 -5.40 6.31 10.46
C ASP A 45 -4.01 6.46 9.83
N VAL A 46 -3.38 7.62 10.02
CA VAL A 46 -2.02 7.90 9.56
C VAL A 46 -1.09 7.95 10.77
N HIS A 47 -0.07 7.11 10.78
CA HIS A 47 0.88 7.00 11.88
C HIS A 47 2.25 7.50 11.45
N LEU A 48 2.62 8.68 11.93
CA LEU A 48 3.94 9.27 11.69
C LEU A 48 5.04 8.46 12.37
N ASP A 49 6.22 8.45 11.74
CA ASP A 49 7.45 8.01 12.38
C ASP A 49 7.94 9.03 13.41
N GLU A 50 8.96 8.67 14.19
CA GLU A 50 9.53 9.55 15.22
C GLU A 50 10.08 10.86 14.65
N THR A 51 10.52 10.86 13.38
CA THR A 51 11.04 12.06 12.71
C THR A 51 9.95 12.96 12.16
N GLY A 52 8.71 12.48 12.06
CA GLY A 52 7.59 13.17 11.42
C GLY A 52 7.76 13.32 9.90
N LYS A 53 8.71 12.62 9.28
CA LYS A 53 8.98 12.71 7.83
C LYS A 53 8.41 11.54 7.06
N LYS A 54 8.00 10.46 7.74
CA LYS A 54 7.42 9.28 7.12
C LYS A 54 6.17 8.87 7.86
N ALA A 55 5.30 8.15 7.18
CA ALA A 55 4.07 7.65 7.77
C ALA A 55 3.71 6.25 7.28
N ASN A 56 3.10 5.48 8.18
CA ASN A 56 2.26 4.37 7.80
C ASN A 56 0.82 4.86 7.59
N LEU A 57 0.09 4.22 6.70
CA LEU A 57 -1.35 4.37 6.53
C LEU A 57 -2.03 3.05 6.90
N PHE A 58 -2.99 3.13 7.79
CA PHE A 58 -3.92 2.05 8.07
C PHE A 58 -5.33 2.51 7.74
N ALA A 59 -6.05 1.77 6.90
CA ALA A 59 -7.43 2.09 6.59
C ALA A 59 -8.33 0.87 6.71
N ALA A 60 -9.58 1.05 7.12
CA ALA A 60 -10.54 -0.03 7.27
C ALA A 60 -11.85 0.27 6.52
N LEU A 61 -12.33 -0.73 5.79
CA LEU A 61 -13.68 -0.80 5.23
C LEU A 61 -14.49 -1.87 5.96
N GLY A 62 -15.77 -1.62 6.21
CA GLY A 62 -16.68 -2.59 6.81
C GLY A 62 -16.93 -2.38 8.31
N PRO A 63 -17.46 -3.39 9.02
CA PRO A 63 -17.89 -3.27 10.41
C PRO A 63 -16.71 -3.04 11.35
N GLU A 64 -16.89 -2.14 12.32
CA GLU A 64 -15.84 -1.74 13.27
C GLU A 64 -15.71 -2.69 14.46
N ASP A 65 -16.83 -3.27 14.90
CA ASP A 65 -16.91 -4.14 16.09
C ASP A 65 -16.64 -5.62 15.79
N VAL A 66 -16.11 -5.92 14.59
CA VAL A 66 -15.82 -7.29 14.16
C VAL A 66 -14.31 -7.51 14.05
N ASP A 67 -13.79 -8.38 14.92
CA ASP A 67 -12.40 -8.81 14.88
C ASP A 67 -12.05 -9.60 13.60
N GLY A 68 -10.78 -9.55 13.22
CA GLY A 68 -10.24 -10.26 12.07
C GLY A 68 -10.32 -9.46 10.77
N GLY A 69 -10.68 -10.13 9.68
CA GLY A 69 -10.71 -9.53 8.35
C GLY A 69 -9.52 -9.91 7.47
N ILE A 70 -9.38 -9.21 6.35
CA ILE A 70 -8.27 -9.38 5.41
C ILE A 70 -7.45 -8.09 5.43
N VAL A 71 -6.13 -8.21 5.46
CA VAL A 71 -5.22 -7.06 5.30
C VAL A 71 -4.62 -7.08 3.90
N LEU A 72 -4.78 -5.98 3.17
CA LEU A 72 -4.07 -5.68 1.93
C LEU A 72 -2.85 -4.82 2.31
N SER A 73 -1.70 -5.47 2.44
CA SER A 73 -0.47 -4.81 2.89
C SER A 73 0.47 -4.54 1.71
N GLY A 74 1.07 -3.35 1.72
CA GLY A 74 2.16 -3.02 0.82
C GLY A 74 3.09 -1.96 1.39
N HIS A 75 4.26 -1.78 0.76
CA HIS A 75 5.20 -0.74 1.14
C HIS A 75 5.19 0.39 0.10
N THR A 76 5.41 1.60 0.60
CA THR A 76 5.36 2.83 -0.20
C THR A 76 6.74 3.32 -0.61
N ASP A 77 7.79 2.85 0.06
CA ASP A 77 9.16 3.23 -0.22
C ASP A 77 9.74 2.47 -1.41
N VAL A 78 10.75 3.04 -2.03
CA VAL A 78 11.41 2.43 -3.18
C VAL A 78 12.92 2.57 -3.05
N VAL A 79 13.65 1.56 -3.54
CA VAL A 79 15.12 1.60 -3.54
C VAL A 79 15.65 2.71 -4.47
N PRO A 80 16.84 3.28 -4.17
CA PRO A 80 17.49 4.27 -5.02
C PRO A 80 17.65 3.81 -6.48
N VAL A 81 17.72 4.79 -7.38
CA VAL A 81 17.84 4.55 -8.84
C VAL A 81 19.28 4.67 -9.37
N THR A 82 20.22 5.07 -8.51
CA THR A 82 21.61 5.46 -8.85
C THR A 82 22.45 4.34 -9.48
N GLU A 83 22.13 3.07 -9.22
CA GLU A 83 22.90 1.93 -9.73
C GLU A 83 22.33 1.31 -11.02
N GLN A 84 21.26 1.89 -11.58
CA GLN A 84 20.53 1.31 -12.71
C GLN A 84 20.51 2.28 -13.90
N ILE A 85 20.71 1.73 -15.10
CA ILE A 85 20.58 2.49 -16.35
C ILE A 85 19.10 2.49 -16.75
N TRP A 86 18.48 3.66 -16.74
CA TRP A 86 17.10 3.84 -17.13
C TRP A 86 16.99 4.39 -18.56
N ALA A 87 16.03 3.86 -19.31
CA ALA A 87 15.73 4.32 -20.68
C ALA A 87 14.76 5.52 -20.71
N SER A 88 14.14 5.84 -19.57
CA SER A 88 13.21 6.94 -19.33
C SER A 88 13.39 7.43 -17.91
N ASP A 89 12.80 8.56 -17.54
CA ASP A 89 12.79 8.99 -16.13
C ASP A 89 12.16 7.88 -15.26
N PRO A 90 12.81 7.41 -14.17
CA PRO A 90 12.25 6.39 -13.29
C PRO A 90 11.00 6.84 -12.52
N PHE A 91 10.77 8.13 -12.36
CA PHE A 91 9.62 8.69 -11.64
C PHE A 91 8.56 9.28 -12.60
N ASP A 92 8.71 9.05 -13.90
CA ASP A 92 7.65 9.27 -14.90
C ASP A 92 7.22 7.92 -15.48
N LEU A 93 5.94 7.58 -15.37
CA LEU A 93 5.45 6.26 -15.79
C LEU A 93 5.44 6.16 -17.32
N ALA A 94 6.40 5.42 -17.87
CA ALA A 94 6.48 5.18 -19.31
C ALA A 94 5.75 3.89 -19.71
N ARG A 95 4.97 3.95 -20.80
CA ARG A 95 4.35 2.77 -21.42
C ARG A 95 5.07 2.40 -22.72
N ARG A 96 5.57 1.18 -22.83
CA ARG A 96 6.24 0.67 -24.04
C ARG A 96 5.94 -0.82 -24.23
N ASP A 97 5.60 -1.23 -25.45
CA ASP A 97 5.33 -2.63 -25.82
C ASP A 97 4.35 -3.36 -24.87
N GLY A 98 3.30 -2.66 -24.45
CA GLY A 98 2.29 -3.20 -23.52
C GLY A 98 2.76 -3.34 -22.07
N ARG A 99 3.95 -2.84 -21.73
CA ARG A 99 4.52 -2.83 -20.39
C ARG A 99 4.59 -1.42 -19.81
N LEU A 100 4.55 -1.35 -18.49
CA LEU A 100 4.67 -0.11 -17.72
C LEU A 100 6.04 -0.09 -17.04
N TYR A 101 6.76 1.02 -17.17
CA TYR A 101 8.12 1.22 -16.67
C TYR A 101 8.14 2.42 -15.72
N GLY A 102 8.79 2.22 -14.58
CA GLY A 102 8.93 3.22 -13.53
C GLY A 102 9.38 2.56 -12.23
N ARG A 103 10.08 3.30 -11.36
CA ARG A 103 10.57 2.80 -10.07
C ARG A 103 9.40 2.58 -9.13
N GLY A 104 9.18 1.31 -8.78
CA GLY A 104 8.11 0.89 -7.86
C GLY A 104 6.94 0.22 -8.57
N THR A 105 6.90 0.21 -9.91
CA THR A 105 5.84 -0.45 -10.70
C THR A 105 5.63 -1.92 -10.29
N CYS A 106 6.72 -2.68 -10.17
CA CYS A 106 6.68 -4.08 -9.73
C CYS A 106 6.81 -4.25 -8.21
N ASN A 107 7.45 -3.30 -7.51
CA ASN A 107 7.76 -3.42 -6.08
C ASN A 107 7.59 -2.07 -5.35
N MET A 108 6.42 -1.77 -4.78
CA MET A 108 5.16 -2.50 -5.00
C MET A 108 3.94 -1.57 -5.23
N LYS A 109 4.21 -0.38 -5.78
CA LYS A 109 3.19 0.64 -6.08
C LYS A 109 2.11 0.14 -7.05
N GLY A 110 2.43 -0.81 -7.93
CA GLY A 110 1.43 -1.45 -8.80
C GLY A 110 0.33 -2.19 -8.01
N PHE A 111 0.70 -2.89 -6.93
CA PHE A 111 -0.28 -3.54 -6.06
C PHE A 111 -1.10 -2.51 -5.28
N ILE A 112 -0.45 -1.48 -4.74
CA ILE A 112 -1.13 -0.39 -4.00
C ILE A 112 -2.17 0.28 -4.90
N ALA A 113 -1.79 0.62 -6.13
CA ALA A 113 -2.70 1.21 -7.11
C ALA A 113 -3.91 0.28 -7.35
N ALA A 114 -3.69 -1.00 -7.63
CA ALA A 114 -4.78 -1.94 -7.87
C ALA A 114 -5.71 -2.11 -6.66
N ALA A 115 -5.14 -2.18 -5.45
CA ALA A 115 -5.90 -2.33 -4.21
C ALA A 115 -6.79 -1.10 -3.95
N VAL A 116 -6.25 0.10 -4.11
CA VAL A 116 -6.96 1.36 -3.84
C VAL A 116 -7.98 1.67 -4.93
N THR A 117 -7.66 1.40 -6.21
CA THR A 117 -8.64 1.52 -7.31
C THR A 117 -9.84 0.58 -7.11
N MET A 118 -9.65 -0.58 -6.45
CA MET A 118 -10.74 -1.49 -6.11
C MET A 118 -11.59 -1.05 -4.91
N ALA A 119 -11.14 -0.09 -4.11
CA ALA A 119 -11.81 0.31 -2.87
C ALA A 119 -13.29 0.74 -3.05
N PRO A 120 -13.68 1.53 -4.08
CA PRO A 120 -15.09 1.87 -4.33
C PRO A 120 -15.99 0.66 -4.60
N ILE A 121 -15.43 -0.40 -5.18
CA ILE A 121 -16.17 -1.66 -5.43
C ILE A 121 -16.22 -2.50 -4.15
N LEU A 122 -15.11 -2.53 -3.40
CA LEU A 122 -14.99 -3.33 -2.19
C LEU A 122 -15.86 -2.80 -1.05
N VAL A 123 -15.98 -1.48 -0.87
CA VAL A 123 -16.85 -0.91 0.17
C VAL A 123 -18.31 -1.36 0.02
N GLN A 124 -18.78 -1.57 -1.21
CA GLN A 124 -20.14 -2.06 -1.47
C GLN A 124 -20.33 -3.56 -1.20
N ARG A 125 -19.23 -4.32 -1.09
CA ARG A 125 -19.24 -5.79 -0.96
C ARG A 125 -18.79 -6.28 0.40
N VAL A 126 -17.99 -5.50 1.12
CA VAL A 126 -17.58 -5.80 2.49
C VAL A 126 -18.80 -5.68 3.41
N ARG A 127 -19.09 -6.75 4.16
CA ARG A 127 -20.29 -6.86 5.01
C ARG A 127 -19.94 -7.41 6.39
N ASP A 128 -19.49 -8.66 6.43
CA ASP A 128 -19.42 -9.41 7.69
C ASP A 128 -18.03 -9.36 8.35
N ARG A 129 -16.99 -8.98 7.61
CA ARG A 129 -15.62 -8.90 8.11
C ARG A 129 -14.92 -7.69 7.51
N PRO A 130 -14.12 -6.95 8.28
CA PRO A 130 -13.47 -5.76 7.76
C PRO A 130 -12.38 -6.12 6.73
N LEU A 131 -12.17 -5.19 5.80
CA LEU A 131 -11.03 -5.19 4.89
C LEU A 131 -10.12 -4.04 5.28
N HIS A 132 -8.87 -4.35 5.56
CA HIS A 132 -7.86 -3.38 5.99
C HIS A 132 -6.86 -3.11 4.88
N PHE A 133 -6.43 -1.87 4.72
CA PHE A 133 -5.29 -1.47 3.93
C PHE A 133 -4.17 -1.08 4.89
N ALA A 134 -2.97 -1.63 4.70
CA ALA A 134 -1.82 -1.36 5.54
C ALA A 134 -0.63 -1.00 4.66
N PHE A 135 -0.39 0.29 4.49
CA PHE A 135 0.71 0.80 3.67
C PHE A 135 1.83 1.33 4.55
N THR A 136 3.00 0.72 4.45
CA THR A 136 4.12 0.98 5.36
C THR A 136 5.29 1.67 4.69
N TYR A 137 6.13 2.32 5.48
CA TYR A 137 7.44 2.82 5.07
C TYR A 137 8.56 1.88 5.55
N ASP A 138 9.74 2.03 4.96
CA ASP A 138 10.99 1.38 5.36
C ASP A 138 10.90 -0.16 5.43
N GLU A 139 10.21 -0.76 4.46
CA GLU A 139 10.21 -2.22 4.31
C GLU A 139 11.56 -2.72 3.83
N GLU A 140 12.14 -2.02 2.86
CA GLU A 140 13.39 -2.37 2.18
C GLU A 140 14.64 -2.20 3.07
N THR A 141 14.52 -1.52 4.23
CA THR A 141 15.61 -1.31 5.20
C THR A 141 15.45 -2.09 6.50
N GLY A 142 14.35 -2.83 6.70
CA GLY A 142 14.16 -3.63 7.92
C GLY A 142 12.72 -3.84 8.40
N CYS A 143 11.71 -3.45 7.62
CA CYS A 143 10.29 -3.55 7.99
C CYS A 143 9.91 -2.73 9.24
N PHE A 144 10.60 -1.61 9.49
CA PHE A 144 10.36 -0.78 10.68
C PHE A 144 8.93 -0.24 10.73
N GLY A 145 8.39 0.22 9.59
CA GLY A 145 7.01 0.69 9.51
C GLY A 145 5.99 -0.41 9.84
N ALA A 146 6.19 -1.62 9.33
CA ALA A 146 5.30 -2.75 9.62
C ALA A 146 5.35 -3.17 11.10
N GLN A 147 6.53 -3.18 11.71
CA GLN A 147 6.67 -3.48 13.14
C GLN A 147 5.98 -2.43 14.00
N ALA A 148 6.20 -1.14 13.71
CA ALA A 148 5.54 -0.03 14.40
C ALA A 148 4.02 -0.12 14.28
N LEU A 149 3.51 -0.38 13.08
CA LEU A 149 2.07 -0.53 12.85
C LEU A 149 1.47 -1.70 13.66
N VAL A 150 2.15 -2.85 13.72
CA VAL A 150 1.69 -3.98 14.54
C VAL A 150 1.62 -3.60 16.03
N GLN A 151 2.58 -2.84 16.55
CA GLN A 151 2.54 -2.39 17.94
C GLN A 151 1.39 -1.41 18.18
N THR A 152 1.17 -0.46 17.27
CA THR A 152 0.07 0.50 17.34
C THR A 152 -1.29 -0.19 17.32
N LEU A 153 -1.50 -1.13 16.39
CA LEU A 153 -2.76 -1.88 16.28
C LEU A 153 -3.01 -2.73 17.54
N LYS A 154 -1.97 -3.37 18.10
CA LYS A 154 -2.07 -4.09 19.37
C LYS A 154 -2.45 -3.17 20.52
N ALA A 155 -1.85 -1.98 20.61
CA ALA A 155 -2.16 -0.99 21.64
C ALA A 155 -3.61 -0.48 21.54
N GLN A 156 -4.15 -0.41 20.32
CA GLN A 156 -5.55 -0.04 20.04
C GLN A 156 -6.53 -1.22 20.20
N GLY A 157 -6.06 -2.41 20.55
CA GLY A 157 -6.88 -3.61 20.70
C GLY A 157 -7.36 -4.24 19.38
N LEU A 158 -6.93 -3.72 18.23
CA LEU A 158 -7.30 -4.24 16.92
C LEU A 158 -6.59 -5.56 16.62
N ARG A 159 -7.35 -6.56 16.14
CA ARG A 159 -6.82 -7.87 15.75
C ARG A 159 -7.17 -8.22 14.30
N PRO A 160 -6.55 -7.57 13.31
CA PRO A 160 -6.78 -7.91 11.90
C PRO A 160 -6.42 -9.37 11.59
N GLY A 161 -7.20 -10.02 10.71
CA GLY A 161 -6.89 -11.36 10.22
C GLY A 161 -5.78 -11.31 9.15
N CYS A 162 -5.00 -12.38 9.00
CA CYS A 162 -3.88 -12.37 8.05
C CYS A 162 -4.34 -12.59 6.59
N GLY A 163 -4.04 -11.61 5.74
CA GLY A 163 -3.92 -11.76 4.29
C GLY A 163 -2.57 -11.15 3.91
N HIS A 164 -1.73 -11.89 3.18
CA HIS A 164 -0.38 -11.43 2.85
C HIS A 164 -0.10 -11.72 1.39
N TYR A 165 0.07 -10.68 0.57
CA TYR A 165 0.55 -10.77 -0.80
C TYR A 165 1.98 -10.22 -0.87
N ARG A 166 2.95 -10.96 -0.32
CA ARG A 166 4.34 -10.86 -0.81
C ARG A 166 4.41 -11.60 -2.15
N ARG A 167 5.40 -11.22 -2.97
CA ARG A 167 5.84 -11.87 -4.24
C ARG A 167 5.26 -13.26 -4.45
N ALA A 168 4.90 -13.60 -5.70
CA ALA A 168 4.46 -14.92 -6.14
C ALA A 168 5.44 -16.09 -5.86
N HIS A 169 5.68 -16.35 -4.58
CA HIS A 169 6.31 -17.48 -3.94
C HIS A 169 5.44 -17.75 -2.73
N ARG A 170 4.52 -18.72 -2.89
CA ARG A 170 3.71 -19.25 -1.79
C ARG A 170 4.66 -19.69 -0.67
N TYR A 171 4.67 -18.95 0.44
CA TYR A 171 4.99 -19.54 1.73
C TYR A 171 3.70 -19.60 2.54
N ALA A 172 3.04 -20.75 2.43
CA ALA A 172 2.04 -21.16 3.40
C ALA A 172 2.79 -21.43 4.71
N HIS A 173 2.73 -20.51 5.66
CA HIS A 173 3.06 -20.85 7.04
C HIS A 173 1.91 -21.68 7.60
N HIS A 174 2.04 -22.99 7.44
CA HIS A 174 1.35 -23.95 8.30
C HIS A 174 1.70 -23.64 9.75
N ARG A 175 0.67 -23.43 10.57
CA ARG A 175 0.80 -23.44 12.03
C ARG A 175 1.34 -24.81 12.45
N GLY A 176 2.43 -24.81 13.22
CA GLY A 176 2.83 -25.92 14.08
C GLY A 176 2.26 -25.73 15.50
N PRO A 177 2.23 -26.80 16.30
CA PRO A 177 1.27 -27.06 17.39
C PRO A 177 1.30 -26.06 18.55
#